data_AF-A0A932PSF3-F1
#
_entry.id   AF-A0A932PSF3-F1
#
_cell.length_a   1.000
_cell.length_b   1.000
_cell.length_c   1.000
_cell.angle_alpha   90.00
_cell.angle_beta   90.00
_cell.angle_gamma   90.00
#
_symmetry.space_group_name_H-M   'P 1'
#
loop_
_entity.id
_entity.type
_entity.pdbx_description
1 polymer ?
#
loop_
_entity_poly.entity_id
_entity_poly.type
_entity_poly.pdbx_seq_one_letter_code
_entity_poly.pdbx_strand_id
1 'polypeptide(L)'
;MEKSFTLKAPYSYFLDALRELRIAPAHVFENVPISNIRLSNYNLEPVASGPYTFVSYEKQRDGYITAYHLSANNDYPGTRALIEKFNVSFFPAYQDALIAFNHKQIDGVGGIDPGRIIDLKIIHVLYKEALPEYYALFFNPTVAGVFKDQSVRTALTLATDKATITSAVFDGTATVANGPLAPQLADYNSSTYVHDHSSTDETVAGDRRQGDY
;
A
#
# COMPACT_ATOMS: atom_id res chain seq x y z
N MET A 1 -8.19 16.57 -30.72
CA MET A 1 -6.98 15.90 -31.25
C MET A 1 -7.12 14.43 -30.93
N GLU A 2 -7.19 13.56 -31.93
CA GLU A 2 -7.36 12.12 -31.74
C GLU A 2 -6.01 11.47 -31.35
N LYS A 3 -6.05 10.44 -30.51
CA LYS A 3 -4.85 9.68 -30.10
C LYS A 3 -5.09 8.20 -30.39
N SER A 4 -4.16 7.58 -31.11
CA SER A 4 -4.18 6.17 -31.47
C SER A 4 -3.11 5.39 -30.71
N PHE A 5 -3.46 4.21 -30.19
CA PHE A 5 -2.53 3.27 -29.58
C PHE A 5 -2.35 2.06 -30.50
N THR A 6 -1.10 1.63 -30.71
CA THR A 6 -0.77 0.42 -31.47
C THR A 6 -0.06 -0.57 -30.56
N LEU A 7 -0.66 -1.74 -30.35
CA LEU A 7 -0.11 -2.79 -29.47
C LEU A 7 0.64 -3.84 -30.30
N LYS A 8 1.74 -4.37 -29.74
CA LYS A 8 2.51 -5.46 -30.37
C LYS A 8 1.75 -6.79 -30.40
N ALA A 9 0.83 -7.00 -29.45
CA ALA A 9 -0.04 -8.16 -29.34
C ALA A 9 -1.34 -7.75 -28.62
N PRO A 10 -2.43 -8.53 -28.75
CA PRO A 10 -3.64 -8.32 -27.95
C PRO A 10 -3.32 -8.34 -26.45
N TYR A 11 -3.82 -7.35 -25.70
CA TYR A 11 -3.62 -7.25 -24.26
C TYR A 11 -4.97 -7.05 -23.57
N SER A 12 -5.42 -8.06 -22.82
CA SER A 12 -6.75 -8.09 -22.18
C SER A 12 -6.95 -6.97 -21.16
N TYR A 13 -5.89 -6.57 -20.46
CA TYR A 13 -5.92 -5.51 -19.44
C TYR A 13 -5.62 -4.11 -20.00
N PHE A 14 -5.61 -3.93 -21.33
CA PHE A 14 -5.26 -2.64 -21.93
C PHE A 14 -6.16 -1.49 -21.46
N LEU A 15 -7.47 -1.72 -21.32
CA LEU A 15 -8.40 -0.71 -20.86
C LEU A 15 -8.16 -0.33 -19.39
N ASP A 16 -7.78 -1.29 -18.55
CA ASP A 16 -7.47 -1.02 -17.15
C ASP A 16 -6.16 -0.25 -17.03
N ALA A 17 -5.13 -0.63 -17.78
CA ALA A 17 -3.89 0.13 -17.88
C ALA A 17 -4.12 1.57 -18.38
N LEU A 18 -5.06 1.77 -19.31
CA LEU A 18 -5.42 3.10 -19.80
C LEU A 18 -6.17 3.92 -18.74
N ARG A 19 -7.00 3.30 -17.90
CA ARG A 19 -7.68 3.96 -16.77
C ARG A 19 -6.70 4.39 -15.69
N GLU A 20 -5.62 3.64 -15.48
CA GLU A 20 -4.56 3.95 -14.52
C GLU A 20 -3.53 4.96 -15.05
N LEU A 21 -3.50 5.19 -16.38
CA LEU A 21 -2.56 6.10 -17.02
C LEU A 21 -2.81 7.55 -16.58
N ARG A 22 -1.88 8.10 -15.80
CA ARG A 22 -1.89 9.52 -15.41
C ARG A 22 -1.16 10.36 -16.46
N ILE A 23 -1.85 11.36 -17.01
CA ILE A 23 -1.30 12.27 -18.03
C ILE A 23 -0.46 13.37 -17.35
N ALA A 24 0.80 13.51 -17.76
CA ALA A 24 1.67 14.59 -17.32
C ALA A 24 1.66 15.77 -18.31
N PRO A 25 1.72 17.03 -17.84
CA PRO A 25 1.72 18.21 -18.70
C PRO A 25 3.06 18.37 -19.45
N ALA A 26 3.03 18.19 -20.77
CA ALA A 26 4.24 18.29 -21.61
C ALA A 26 4.95 19.64 -21.47
N HIS A 27 4.21 20.76 -21.44
CA HIS A 27 4.81 22.10 -21.31
C HIS A 27 5.59 22.32 -20.01
N VAL A 28 5.40 21.47 -18.99
CA VAL A 28 6.17 21.48 -17.72
C VAL A 28 7.41 20.60 -17.82
N PHE A 29 7.28 19.41 -18.39
CA PHE A 29 8.29 18.36 -18.30
C PHE A 29 9.11 18.13 -19.57
N GLU A 30 8.68 18.58 -20.75
CA GLU A 30 9.32 18.31 -22.05
C GLU A 30 10.78 18.79 -22.10
N ASN A 31 11.08 19.91 -21.45
CA ASN A 31 12.42 20.50 -21.43
C ASN A 31 13.22 20.15 -20.15
N VAL A 32 12.68 19.30 -19.27
CA VAL A 32 13.36 18.88 -18.04
C VAL A 32 14.16 17.61 -18.33
N PRO A 33 15.50 17.61 -18.20
CA PRO A 33 16.28 16.39 -18.37
C PRO A 33 15.83 15.30 -17.39
N ILE A 34 15.76 14.04 -17.84
CA ILE A 34 15.26 12.92 -17.02
C ILE A 34 16.04 12.79 -15.69
N SER A 35 17.36 13.01 -15.72
CA SER A 35 18.20 13.01 -14.53
C SER A 35 17.80 14.08 -13.50
N ASN A 36 17.19 15.17 -13.96
CA ASN A 36 16.84 16.33 -13.15
C ASN A 36 15.37 16.33 -12.72
N ILE A 37 14.52 15.48 -13.33
CA ILE A 37 13.09 15.40 -12.97
C ILE A 37 12.94 15.20 -11.47
N ARG A 38 13.69 14.26 -10.86
CA ARG A 38 13.63 13.98 -9.41
C ARG A 38 14.05 15.16 -8.52
N LEU A 39 14.90 16.04 -9.01
CA LEU A 39 15.41 17.20 -8.28
C LEU A 39 14.60 18.48 -8.54
N SER A 40 13.69 18.44 -9.52
CA SER A 40 12.89 19.59 -9.89
C SER A 40 11.86 19.94 -8.81
N ASN A 41 11.64 21.25 -8.62
CA ASN A 41 10.58 21.76 -7.75
C ASN A 41 9.19 21.28 -8.21
N TYR A 42 9.01 20.91 -9.48
CA TYR A 42 7.76 20.35 -10.00
C TYR A 42 7.33 19.03 -9.32
N ASN A 43 8.22 18.35 -8.59
CA ASN A 43 7.82 17.20 -7.76
C ASN A 43 7.12 17.61 -6.46
N LEU A 44 7.45 18.80 -5.94
CA LEU A 44 6.84 19.37 -4.74
C LEU A 44 5.69 20.33 -5.08
N GLU A 45 5.59 20.73 -6.35
CA GLU A 45 4.60 21.67 -6.88
C GLU A 45 3.87 20.99 -8.06
N PRO A 46 3.04 19.96 -7.80
CA PRO A 46 2.46 19.15 -8.86
C PRO A 46 1.48 19.95 -9.72
N VAL A 47 1.66 19.89 -11.03
CA VAL A 47 0.72 20.42 -12.02
C VAL A 47 -0.06 19.25 -12.63
N ALA A 48 -1.36 19.20 -12.36
CA ALA A 48 -2.23 18.09 -12.77
C ALA A 48 -3.62 18.57 -13.21
N SER A 49 -4.36 17.71 -13.92
CA SER A 49 -5.73 17.97 -14.39
C SER A 49 -6.80 17.32 -13.51
N GLY A 50 -6.49 17.06 -12.24
CA GLY A 50 -7.41 16.43 -11.28
C GLY A 50 -8.46 17.41 -10.71
N PRO A 51 -9.33 16.93 -9.81
CA PRO A 51 -10.37 17.76 -9.17
C PRO A 51 -9.82 18.81 -8.20
N TYR A 52 -8.54 18.72 -7.84
CA TYR A 52 -7.83 19.69 -6.99
C TYR A 52 -6.56 20.18 -7.69
N THR A 53 -6.22 21.44 -7.45
CA THR A 53 -4.96 22.08 -7.86
C THR A 53 -4.07 22.34 -6.66
N PHE A 54 -2.76 22.27 -6.86
CA PHE A 54 -1.76 22.66 -5.88
C PHE A 54 -1.78 24.17 -5.65
N VAL A 55 -1.75 24.59 -4.37
CA VAL A 55 -1.64 26.00 -3.99
C VAL A 55 -0.29 26.28 -3.35
N SER A 56 0.07 25.52 -2.31
CA SER A 56 1.35 25.66 -1.60
C SER A 56 1.62 24.43 -0.72
N TYR A 57 2.84 24.32 -0.19
CA TYR A 57 3.18 23.38 0.86
C TYR A 57 3.95 24.10 1.97
N GLU A 58 3.90 23.54 3.18
CA GLU A 58 4.70 23.98 4.31
C GLU A 58 5.85 23.01 4.53
N LYS A 59 7.03 23.54 4.88
CA LYS A 59 8.19 22.73 5.25
C LYS A 59 8.95 23.31 6.43
N GLN A 60 9.52 22.42 7.23
CA GLN A 60 10.49 22.76 8.27
C GLN A 60 11.86 23.08 7.66
N ARG A 61 12.76 23.63 8.49
CA ARG A 61 14.12 24.03 8.06
C ARG A 61 15.00 22.84 7.66
N ASP A 62 14.70 21.64 8.16
CA ASP A 62 15.37 20.39 7.81
C ASP A 62 14.81 19.74 6.53
N GLY A 63 13.78 20.34 5.92
CA GLY A 63 13.15 19.85 4.70
C GLY A 63 11.93 18.95 4.92
N TYR A 64 11.54 18.66 6.17
CA TYR A 64 10.31 17.89 6.44
C TYR A 64 9.07 18.68 6.00
N ILE A 65 8.28 18.10 5.10
CA ILE A 65 7.03 18.70 4.63
C ILE A 65 5.96 18.46 5.68
N THR A 66 5.33 19.53 6.18
CA THR A 66 4.30 19.47 7.23
C THR A 66 2.89 19.57 6.69
N ALA A 67 2.69 20.24 5.56
CA ALA A 67 1.36 20.37 4.97
C ALA A 67 1.41 20.55 3.46
N TYR A 68 0.34 20.13 2.78
CA TYR A 68 -0.02 20.53 1.43
C TYR A 68 -1.38 21.23 1.45
N HIS A 69 -1.46 22.36 0.77
CA HIS A 69 -2.69 23.12 0.57
C HIS A 69 -3.14 22.99 -0.88
N LEU A 70 -4.35 22.48 -1.05
CA LEU A 70 -4.97 22.27 -2.35
C LEU A 70 -6.28 23.05 -2.43
N SER A 71 -6.65 23.48 -3.63
CA SER A 71 -7.94 24.13 -3.90
C SER A 71 -8.70 23.39 -4.99
N ALA A 72 -10.04 23.45 -4.94
CA ALA A 72 -10.88 22.86 -5.96
C ALA A 72 -10.52 23.42 -7.35
N ASN A 73 -10.32 22.53 -8.32
CA ASN A 73 -10.02 22.89 -9.69
C ASN A 73 -11.31 23.30 -10.42
N ASN A 74 -11.48 24.59 -10.72
CA ASN A 74 -12.64 25.10 -11.45
C ASN A 74 -12.67 24.69 -12.92
N ASP A 75 -11.52 24.33 -13.49
CA ASP A 75 -11.37 23.87 -14.87
C ASP A 75 -11.40 22.34 -14.98
N TYR A 76 -11.73 21.63 -13.90
CA TYR A 76 -11.85 20.18 -13.92
C TYR A 76 -13.04 19.76 -14.79
N PRO A 77 -12.85 18.94 -15.84
CA PRO A 77 -13.93 18.57 -16.75
C PRO A 77 -14.96 17.62 -16.14
N GLY A 78 -14.65 17.00 -15.00
CA GLY A 78 -15.56 16.11 -14.28
C GLY A 78 -16.41 16.83 -13.24
N THR A 79 -16.92 16.07 -12.26
CA THR A 79 -17.66 16.65 -11.14
C THR A 79 -16.75 17.52 -10.27
N ARG A 80 -17.13 18.79 -10.09
CA ARG A 80 -16.41 19.72 -9.22
C ARG A 80 -16.36 19.20 -7.79
N ALA A 81 -15.18 19.31 -7.16
CA ALA A 81 -14.99 19.00 -5.76
C ALA A 81 -15.86 19.90 -4.86
N LEU A 82 -16.52 19.29 -3.87
CA LEU A 82 -17.40 20.01 -2.93
C LEU A 82 -16.63 20.75 -1.84
N ILE A 83 -15.43 20.29 -1.49
CA ILE A 83 -14.56 20.95 -0.52
C ILE A 83 -13.66 21.93 -1.28
N GLU A 84 -13.82 23.22 -1.04
CA GLU A 84 -13.08 24.27 -1.76
C GLU A 84 -11.58 24.29 -1.44
N LYS A 85 -11.22 24.05 -0.18
CA LYS A 85 -9.84 24.00 0.31
C LYS A 85 -9.60 22.67 0.99
N PHE A 86 -8.67 21.89 0.45
CA PHE A 86 -8.33 20.59 0.97
C PHE A 86 -6.87 20.61 1.45
N ASN A 87 -6.70 20.45 2.76
CA ASN A 87 -5.39 20.49 3.41
C ASN A 87 -4.99 19.09 3.83
N VAL A 88 -3.78 18.68 3.48
CA VAL A 88 -3.19 17.42 3.91
C VAL A 88 -2.07 17.74 4.88
N SER A 89 -2.20 17.30 6.13
CA SER A 89 -1.18 17.51 7.18
C SER A 89 -0.36 16.24 7.39
N PHE A 90 0.95 16.40 7.51
CA PHE A 90 1.91 15.31 7.72
C PHE A 90 2.46 15.39 9.13
N PHE A 91 2.45 14.24 9.80
CA PHE A 91 2.85 14.11 11.18
C PHE A 91 4.08 13.19 11.28
N PRO A 92 5.11 13.57 12.04
CA PRO A 92 6.32 12.75 12.21
C PRO A 92 6.02 11.39 12.84
N ALA A 93 5.07 11.35 13.77
CA ALA A 93 4.59 10.14 14.38
C ALA A 93 3.08 10.00 14.24
N TYR A 94 2.64 8.75 14.13
CA TYR A 94 1.23 8.40 14.06
C TYR A 94 0.42 8.89 15.28
N GLN A 95 1.04 8.90 16.48
CA GLN A 95 0.43 9.43 17.70
C GLN A 95 0.04 10.90 17.58
N ASP A 96 0.85 11.71 16.89
CA ASP A 96 0.62 13.14 16.75
C ASP A 96 -0.62 13.41 15.89
N ALA A 97 -0.85 12.59 14.87
CA ALA A 97 -2.07 12.65 14.05
C ALA A 97 -3.33 12.36 14.88
N LEU A 98 -3.29 11.37 15.78
CA LEU A 98 -4.41 11.07 16.68
C LEU A 98 -4.68 12.20 17.67
N ILE A 99 -3.62 12.82 18.21
CA ILE A 99 -3.74 14.00 19.08
C ILE A 99 -4.38 15.16 18.30
N ALA A 100 -3.91 15.44 17.09
CA ALA A 100 -4.46 16.49 16.23
C ALA A 100 -5.94 16.26 15.91
N PHE A 101 -6.32 15.01 15.59
CA PHE A 101 -7.72 14.65 15.36
C PHE A 101 -8.57 14.86 16.61
N ASN A 102 -8.11 14.39 17.78
CA ASN A 102 -8.81 14.57 19.05
C ASN A 102 -8.95 16.04 19.48
N HIS A 103 -8.00 16.89 19.06
CA HIS A 103 -8.05 18.34 19.25
C HIS A 103 -8.85 19.06 18.15
N LYS A 104 -9.47 18.34 17.21
CA LYS A 104 -10.23 18.88 16.07
C LYS A 104 -9.39 19.81 15.18
N GLN A 105 -8.08 19.55 15.09
CA GLN A 105 -7.17 20.27 14.21
C GLN A 105 -7.20 19.72 12.78
N ILE A 106 -7.65 18.47 12.61
CA ILE A 106 -7.88 17.82 11.33
C ILE A 106 -9.26 17.16 11.34
N ASP A 107 -9.90 17.11 10.17
CA ASP A 107 -11.27 16.57 10.02
C ASP A 107 -11.31 15.05 9.83
N GLY A 108 -10.18 14.43 9.48
CA GLY A 108 -10.07 13.01 9.24
C GLY A 108 -8.63 12.50 9.37
N VAL A 109 -8.50 11.24 9.77
CA VAL A 109 -7.23 10.52 9.84
C VAL A 109 -7.43 9.13 9.24
N GLY A 110 -6.56 8.78 8.29
CA GLY A 110 -6.59 7.50 7.59
C GLY A 110 -5.54 6.52 8.12
N GLY A 111 -5.66 5.25 7.75
CA GLY A 111 -4.67 4.21 8.09
C GLY A 111 -4.56 3.94 9.58
N ILE A 112 -5.68 3.99 10.30
CA ILE A 112 -5.67 3.81 11.75
C ILE A 112 -5.49 2.34 12.10
N ASP A 113 -4.45 2.01 12.87
CA ASP A 113 -4.28 0.66 13.43
C ASP A 113 -5.52 0.29 14.29
N PRO A 114 -6.15 -0.87 14.05
CA PRO A 114 -7.32 -1.32 14.81
C PRO A 114 -7.18 -1.19 16.33
N GLY A 115 -6.02 -1.54 16.89
CA GLY A 115 -5.77 -1.48 18.34
C GLY A 115 -5.73 -0.05 18.89
N ARG A 116 -5.63 0.95 18.02
CA ARG A 116 -5.50 2.38 18.35
C ARG A 116 -6.81 3.16 18.17
N ILE A 117 -7.86 2.52 17.66
CA ILE A 117 -9.19 3.14 17.53
C ILE A 117 -9.71 3.60 18.90
N ILE A 118 -9.37 2.88 19.97
CA ILE A 118 -9.75 3.24 21.35
C ILE A 118 -9.19 4.60 21.80
N ASP A 119 -8.14 5.11 21.14
CA ASP A 119 -7.53 6.40 21.47
C ASP A 119 -8.29 7.59 20.85
N LEU A 120 -9.31 7.35 20.02
CA LEU A 120 -10.17 8.39 19.46
C LEU A 120 -11.22 8.81 20.49
N LYS A 121 -11.15 10.07 20.93
CA LYS A 121 -11.91 10.62 22.07
C LYS A 121 -13.09 11.51 21.66
N ILE A 122 -13.11 11.97 20.42
CA ILE A 122 -14.19 12.81 19.89
C ILE A 122 -15.25 11.96 19.18
N ILE A 123 -16.45 12.52 18.99
CA ILE A 123 -17.46 11.89 18.13
C ILE A 123 -16.89 11.81 16.70
N HIS A 124 -16.92 10.61 16.14
CA HIS A 124 -16.38 10.32 14.81
C HIS A 124 -17.20 9.23 14.13
N VAL A 125 -17.06 9.13 12.81
CA VAL A 125 -17.57 8.01 12.00
C VAL A 125 -16.37 7.18 11.59
N LEU A 126 -16.42 5.88 11.88
CA LEU A 126 -15.37 4.94 11.52
C LEU A 126 -15.74 4.20 10.23
N TYR A 127 -14.93 4.36 9.19
CA TYR A 127 -15.02 3.57 7.97
C TYR A 127 -13.97 2.47 8.03
N LYS A 128 -14.41 1.21 7.92
CA LYS A 128 -13.54 0.04 7.90
C LYS A 128 -13.54 -0.54 6.50
N GLU A 129 -12.39 -0.51 5.84
CA GLU A 129 -12.22 -1.08 4.50
C GLU A 129 -11.16 -2.18 4.57
N ALA A 130 -11.44 -3.32 3.93
CA ALA A 130 -10.46 -4.37 3.78
C ALA A 130 -9.51 -4.00 2.64
N LEU A 131 -8.25 -3.72 2.98
CA LEU A 131 -7.21 -3.47 1.98
C LEU A 131 -6.68 -4.82 1.46
N PRO A 132 -6.47 -4.99 0.14
CA PRO A 132 -5.84 -6.18 -0.43
C PRO A 132 -4.32 -6.15 -0.20
N GLU A 133 -3.92 -5.94 1.05
CA GLU A 133 -2.53 -5.91 1.50
C GLU A 133 -2.16 -7.25 2.14
N TYR A 134 -0.91 -7.66 1.97
CA TYR A 134 -0.37 -8.86 2.62
C TYR A 134 1.07 -8.63 3.01
N TYR A 135 1.50 -9.35 4.06
CA TYR A 135 2.89 -9.38 4.50
C TYR A 135 3.58 -10.61 3.92
N ALA A 136 4.76 -10.42 3.34
CA ALA A 136 5.57 -11.50 2.80
C ALA A 136 7.05 -11.35 3.18
N LEU A 137 7.70 -12.49 3.37
CA LEU A 137 9.14 -12.57 3.55
C LEU A 137 9.77 -13.02 2.22
N PHE A 138 10.65 -12.19 1.69
CA PHE A 138 11.40 -12.48 0.47
C PHE A 138 12.82 -12.94 0.82
N PHE A 139 13.12 -14.20 0.58
CA PHE A 139 14.45 -14.77 0.81
C PHE A 139 15.41 -14.35 -0.30
N ASN A 140 16.60 -13.85 0.08
CA ASN A 140 17.63 -13.43 -0.88
C ASN A 140 18.73 -14.50 -1.05
N PRO A 141 18.65 -15.35 -2.10
CA PRO A 141 19.62 -16.43 -2.34
C PRO A 141 21.01 -15.94 -2.75
N THR A 142 21.15 -14.67 -3.14
CA THR A 142 22.45 -14.06 -3.48
C THR A 142 23.24 -13.71 -2.24
N VAL A 143 22.56 -13.34 -1.15
CA VAL A 143 23.21 -13.02 0.14
C VAL A 143 23.49 -14.28 0.96
N ALA A 144 22.50 -15.18 1.05
CA ALA A 144 22.66 -16.43 1.79
C ALA A 144 22.31 -17.62 0.89
N GLY A 145 23.33 -18.40 0.54
CA GLY A 145 23.20 -19.53 -0.39
C GLY A 145 22.23 -20.62 0.08
N VAL A 146 22.00 -20.73 1.39
CA VAL A 146 21.02 -21.67 1.98
C VAL A 146 19.61 -21.45 1.45
N PHE A 147 19.25 -20.20 1.10
CA PHE A 147 17.94 -19.89 0.53
C PHE A 147 17.78 -20.31 -0.93
N LYS A 148 18.83 -20.82 -1.60
CA LYS A 148 18.68 -21.44 -2.92
C LYS A 148 17.90 -22.75 -2.83
N ASP A 149 18.07 -23.49 -1.73
CA ASP A 149 17.35 -24.73 -1.49
C ASP A 149 15.88 -24.45 -1.19
N GLN A 150 14.98 -25.07 -1.98
CA GLN A 150 13.54 -24.96 -1.76
C GLN A 150 13.13 -25.58 -0.43
N SER A 151 13.76 -26.68 -0.02
CA SER A 151 13.45 -27.39 1.23
C SER A 151 13.66 -26.48 2.45
N VAL A 152 14.70 -25.65 2.42
CA VAL A 152 14.96 -24.65 3.47
C VAL A 152 13.84 -23.61 3.52
N ARG A 153 13.43 -23.06 2.37
CA ARG A 153 12.36 -22.05 2.31
C ARG A 153 11.03 -22.65 2.78
N THR A 154 10.72 -23.89 2.37
CA THR A 154 9.54 -24.62 2.84
C THR A 154 9.59 -24.84 4.35
N ALA A 155 10.72 -25.31 4.90
CA ALA A 155 10.86 -25.51 6.35
C ALA A 155 10.64 -24.21 7.13
N LEU A 156 11.11 -23.07 6.64
CA LEU A 156 10.87 -21.76 7.27
C LEU A 156 9.40 -21.33 7.21
N THR A 157 8.70 -21.58 6.09
CA THR A 157 7.25 -21.35 5.98
C THR A 157 6.49 -22.22 6.97
N LEU A 158 6.84 -23.51 7.09
CA LEU A 158 6.20 -24.47 7.99
C LEU A 158 6.44 -24.14 9.47
N ALA A 159 7.66 -23.72 9.81
CA ALA A 159 8.04 -23.33 11.17
C ALA A 159 7.44 -21.99 11.62
N THR A 160 6.84 -21.22 10.70
CA THR A 160 6.21 -19.94 11.02
C THR A 160 4.75 -20.14 11.41
N ASP A 161 4.42 -19.89 12.68
CA ASP A 161 3.03 -19.90 13.15
C ASP A 161 2.30 -18.62 12.70
N LYS A 162 1.80 -18.67 11.45
CA LYS A 162 1.06 -17.56 10.84
C LYS A 162 -0.19 -17.19 11.65
N ALA A 163 -0.88 -18.18 12.26
CA ALA A 163 -2.11 -17.96 13.00
C ALA A 163 -1.86 -17.14 14.29
N THR A 164 -0.83 -17.51 15.05
CA THR A 164 -0.43 -16.77 16.25
C THR A 164 -0.01 -15.34 15.91
N ILE A 165 0.77 -15.15 14.83
CA ILE A 165 1.15 -13.81 14.38
C ILE A 165 -0.08 -12.98 14.00
N THR A 166 -1.00 -13.55 13.21
CA THR A 166 -2.20 -12.81 12.79
C THR A 166 -3.06 -12.37 13.97
N SER A 167 -3.23 -13.24 14.97
CA SER A 167 -4.01 -12.94 16.17
C SER A 167 -3.32 -11.89 17.04
N ALA A 168 -2.03 -12.07 17.34
CA ALA A 168 -1.31 -11.22 18.29
C ALA A 168 -1.01 -9.81 17.76
N VAL A 169 -0.77 -9.66 16.45
CA VAL A 169 -0.38 -8.37 15.85
C VAL A 169 -1.57 -7.59 15.32
N PHE A 170 -2.57 -8.28 14.75
CA PHE A 170 -3.68 -7.62 14.04
C PHE A 170 -5.02 -7.73 14.77
N ASP A 171 -5.05 -8.21 16.01
CA ASP A 171 -6.26 -8.29 16.86
C ASP A 171 -7.45 -8.96 16.14
N GLY A 172 -7.16 -10.04 15.40
CA GLY A 172 -8.16 -10.80 14.63
C GLY A 172 -8.70 -10.10 13.37
N THR A 173 -8.15 -8.95 12.96
CA THR A 173 -8.57 -8.23 11.75
C THR A 173 -7.85 -8.67 10.48
N ALA A 174 -6.83 -9.52 10.60
CA ALA A 174 -6.10 -10.11 9.47
C ALA A 174 -6.41 -11.60 9.31
N THR A 175 -6.26 -12.10 8.08
CA THR A 175 -6.38 -13.52 7.75
C THR A 175 -5.03 -14.09 7.32
N VAL A 176 -4.84 -15.39 7.51
CA VAL A 176 -3.62 -16.08 7.07
C VAL A 176 -3.54 -16.06 5.55
N ALA A 177 -2.46 -15.49 5.02
CA ALA A 177 -2.17 -15.50 3.60
C ALA A 177 -1.46 -16.80 3.20
N ASN A 178 -2.02 -17.51 2.21
CA ASN A 178 -1.43 -18.71 1.61
C ASN A 178 -0.84 -18.46 0.22
N GLY A 179 -0.89 -17.21 -0.24
CA GLY A 179 -0.43 -16.80 -1.56
C GLY A 179 -0.48 -15.29 -1.74
N PRO A 180 0.01 -14.79 -2.89
CA PRO A 180 0.10 -13.36 -3.18
C PRO A 180 -1.25 -12.71 -3.55
N LEU A 181 -2.29 -13.53 -3.80
CA LEU A 181 -3.64 -13.04 -4.11
C LEU A 181 -4.50 -13.06 -2.86
N ALA A 182 -5.03 -11.90 -2.50
CA ALA A 182 -5.96 -11.76 -1.39
C ALA A 182 -7.35 -12.33 -1.75
N PRO A 183 -8.10 -12.93 -0.81
CA PRO A 183 -9.42 -13.52 -1.07
C PRO A 183 -10.47 -12.57 -1.65
N GLN A 184 -10.28 -11.26 -1.47
CA GLN A 184 -11.19 -10.23 -1.97
C GLN A 184 -10.98 -9.92 -3.47
N LEU A 185 -9.88 -10.41 -4.07
CA LEU A 185 -9.60 -10.19 -5.49
C LEU A 185 -10.43 -11.16 -6.36
N ALA A 186 -10.96 -10.65 -7.47
CA ALA A 186 -11.80 -11.42 -8.38
C ALA A 186 -11.11 -12.69 -8.93
N ASP A 187 -9.79 -12.64 -9.10
CA ASP A 187 -8.98 -13.75 -9.63
C ASP A 187 -8.49 -14.73 -8.53
N TYR A 188 -8.93 -14.56 -7.27
CA TYR A 188 -8.54 -15.45 -6.19
C TYR A 188 -9.20 -16.83 -6.33
N ASN A 189 -8.37 -17.86 -6.23
CA ASN A 189 -8.83 -19.24 -6.16
C ASN A 189 -8.14 -19.98 -5.00
N SER A 190 -8.92 -20.38 -4.00
CA SER A 190 -8.40 -21.09 -2.82
C SER A 190 -7.80 -22.45 -3.16
N SER A 191 -8.24 -23.10 -4.25
CA SER A 191 -7.71 -24.40 -4.68
C SER A 191 -6.24 -24.34 -5.14
N THR A 192 -5.76 -23.15 -5.51
CA THR A 192 -4.38 -22.93 -5.97
C THR A 192 -3.36 -23.00 -4.83
N TYR A 193 -3.80 -22.86 -3.58
CA TYR A 193 -2.93 -22.73 -2.40
C TYR A 193 -3.12 -23.85 -1.36
N VAL A 194 -3.81 -24.94 -1.72
CA VAL A 194 -4.22 -26.02 -0.81
C VAL A 194 -3.04 -26.78 -0.20
N HIS A 195 -1.85 -26.75 -0.81
CA HIS A 195 -0.69 -27.51 -0.33
C HIS A 195 0.31 -26.70 0.52
N ASP A 196 0.02 -25.43 0.85
CA ASP A 196 0.86 -24.61 1.73
C ASP A 196 0.34 -24.66 3.18
N HIS A 197 0.32 -25.86 3.77
CA HIS A 197 -0.12 -26.04 5.16
C HIS A 197 1.01 -25.66 6.12
N SER A 198 0.82 -24.70 7.02
CA SER A 198 1.72 -24.51 8.17
C SER A 198 1.60 -25.72 9.11
N SER A 199 2.72 -26.39 9.40
CA SER A 199 2.72 -27.58 10.24
C SER A 199 2.60 -27.21 11.71
N THR A 200 1.40 -27.33 12.30
CA THR A 200 1.30 -27.49 13.76
C THR A 200 1.17 -28.96 14.18
N ASP A 201 0.80 -29.88 13.27
CA ASP A 201 0.49 -31.27 13.64
C ASP A 201 1.42 -32.36 13.06
N GLU A 202 2.38 -32.06 12.17
CA GLU A 202 3.19 -33.10 11.51
C GLU A 202 4.54 -33.42 12.18
N THR A 203 4.96 -32.68 13.21
CA THR A 203 6.30 -32.86 13.80
C THR A 203 6.44 -34.03 14.78
N VAL A 204 5.43 -34.90 14.93
CA VAL A 204 5.52 -36.06 15.86
C VAL A 204 5.70 -37.41 15.15
N ALA A 205 5.63 -37.48 13.81
CA ALA A 205 5.60 -38.78 13.12
C ALA A 205 6.88 -39.19 12.35
N GLY A 206 7.94 -38.37 12.35
CA GLY A 206 9.11 -38.60 11.48
C GLY A 206 10.33 -39.31 12.09
N ASP A 207 10.52 -39.29 13.41
CA ASP A 207 11.84 -39.62 13.99
C ASP A 207 11.93 -41.02 14.65
N ARG A 208 11.17 -41.99 14.15
CA ARG A 208 11.34 -43.41 14.53
C ARG A 208 11.17 -44.30 13.33
N ARG A 209 12.21 -44.41 12.50
CA ARG A 209 12.58 -45.64 11.79
C ARG A 209 13.86 -45.45 10.98
N GLN A 210 14.91 -46.12 11.45
CA GLN A 210 15.94 -46.87 10.71
C GLN A 210 17.38 -46.52 11.11
N GLY A 211 18.02 -47.50 11.74
CA GLY A 211 19.43 -47.54 12.06
C GLY A 211 19.80 -48.79 12.86
N ASP A 212 19.29 -49.96 12.45
CA ASP A 212 19.84 -51.27 12.84
C ASP A 212 20.27 -52.00 11.56
N TYR A 213 21.44 -52.65 11.67
CA TYR A 213 22.29 -53.33 10.69
C TYR A 213 23.37 -52.49 10.00
#